data_AF-A0A238W2S0-F1
#
_entry.id   AF-A0A238W2S0-F1
#
_cell.length_a   1.000
_cell.length_b   1.000
_cell.length_c   1.000
_cell.angle_alpha   90.00
_cell.angle_beta   90.00
_cell.angle_gamma   90.00
#
_symmetry.space_group_name_H-M   'P 1'
#
loop_
_entity.id
_entity.type
_entity.pdbx_description
1 polymer ?
#
loop_
_entity_poly.entity_id
_entity_poly.type
_entity_poly.pdbx_seq_one_letter_code
_entity_poly.pdbx_strand_id
1 'polypeptide(L)'
;MPSVDICFSPELLPLYNLQGRVAVVVDILRATSSMVTALAQGVTYLVPHSELDPCRAMAAEGYLTAAERDGVQADGVDLGNSPFGYLDGVVPVRGRAVAITTTNGTRALHLSAAAEHVVVGAFLNLGAVAEFLRQQQRDVVVVCAGWKGMFCLEDTLFGGALAARLAPGFDTTSSDATLAALDLWQAASSNVAGYLLKSAHVRRLNHLEAHKDMEFCVRQDVYDLVPVFRNGKIIVAQ
;
A
#
# COMPACT_ATOMS: atom_id res chain seq x y z
N MET A 1 -8.62 -24.83 -2.93
CA MET A 1 -7.70 -24.01 -2.12
C MET A 1 -7.52 -22.71 -2.88
N PRO A 2 -7.76 -21.54 -2.28
CA PRO A 2 -7.58 -20.27 -2.97
C PRO A 2 -6.11 -20.06 -3.33
N SER A 3 -5.82 -19.34 -4.41
CA SER A 3 -4.44 -19.04 -4.83
C SER A 3 -4.00 -17.63 -4.45
N VAL A 4 -2.69 -17.41 -4.41
CA VAL A 4 -2.07 -16.08 -4.29
C VAL A 4 -1.20 -15.84 -5.51
N ASP A 5 -1.49 -14.76 -6.23
CA ASP A 5 -0.67 -14.27 -7.34
C ASP A 5 -0.17 -12.85 -7.07
N ILE A 6 0.93 -12.46 -7.70
CA ILE A 6 1.57 -11.16 -7.51
C ILE A 6 1.72 -10.48 -8.86
N CYS A 7 1.00 -9.37 -9.00
CA CYS A 7 1.11 -8.49 -10.15
C CYS A 7 2.19 -7.44 -9.89
N PHE A 8 3.37 -7.64 -10.48
CA PHE A 8 4.57 -6.81 -10.25
C PHE A 8 4.47 -5.36 -10.71
N SER A 9 3.48 -5.02 -11.52
CA SER A 9 3.29 -3.66 -12.03
C SER A 9 1.82 -3.45 -12.40
N PRO A 10 1.27 -2.23 -12.23
CA PRO A 10 -0.07 -1.91 -12.70
C PRO A 10 -0.22 -2.06 -14.22
N GLU A 11 0.87 -2.04 -15.00
CA GLU A 11 0.84 -2.25 -16.45
C GLU A 11 0.59 -3.72 -16.83
N LEU A 12 0.86 -4.66 -15.92
CA LEU A 12 0.57 -6.08 -16.09
C LEU A 12 -0.85 -6.44 -15.64
N LEU A 13 -1.49 -5.58 -14.85
CA LEU A 13 -2.79 -5.85 -14.25
C LEU A 13 -3.91 -6.19 -15.27
N PRO A 14 -3.94 -5.66 -16.51
CA PRO A 14 -4.91 -6.09 -17.51
C PRO A 14 -4.84 -7.58 -17.89
N LEU A 15 -3.74 -8.27 -17.57
CA LEU A 15 -3.58 -9.72 -17.76
C LEU A 15 -4.23 -10.53 -16.62
N TYR A 16 -4.65 -9.88 -15.54
CA TYR A 16 -5.26 -10.49 -14.37
C TYR A 16 -6.78 -10.30 -14.40
N ASN A 17 -7.53 -11.38 -14.14
CA ASN A 17 -8.96 -11.30 -13.85
C ASN A 17 -9.14 -10.95 -12.36
N LEU A 18 -9.81 -9.86 -12.02
CA LEU A 18 -10.00 -9.48 -10.60
C LEU A 18 -11.39 -9.86 -10.07
N GLN A 19 -12.35 -10.16 -10.94
CA GLN A 19 -13.73 -10.41 -10.55
C GLN A 19 -13.83 -11.59 -9.57
N GLY A 20 -14.48 -11.36 -8.43
CA GLY A 20 -14.66 -12.37 -7.37
C GLY A 20 -13.41 -12.63 -6.50
N ARG A 21 -12.27 -11.98 -6.80
CA ARG A 21 -11.00 -12.09 -6.06
C ARG A 21 -10.82 -10.96 -5.05
N VAL A 22 -9.85 -11.11 -4.16
CA VAL A 22 -9.36 -10.02 -3.31
C VAL A 22 -8.12 -9.41 -3.95
N ALA A 23 -8.16 -8.11 -4.24
CA ALA A 23 -6.99 -7.35 -4.65
C ALA A 23 -6.35 -6.69 -3.43
N VAL A 24 -5.07 -6.99 -3.17
CA VAL A 24 -4.29 -6.33 -2.12
C VAL A 24 -3.37 -5.31 -2.79
N VAL A 25 -3.76 -4.05 -2.77
CA VAL A 25 -2.99 -2.96 -3.37
C VAL A 25 -1.88 -2.53 -2.43
N VAL A 26 -0.66 -2.42 -2.97
CA VAL A 26 0.55 -2.12 -2.20
C VAL A 26 1.39 -1.06 -2.92
N ASP A 27 1.84 -0.07 -2.16
CA ASP A 27 2.76 1.00 -2.55
C ASP A 27 3.54 1.32 -1.25
N ILE A 28 4.51 0.46 -0.93
CA ILE A 28 5.14 0.40 0.39
C ILE A 28 5.88 1.70 0.70
N LEU A 29 6.52 2.28 -0.32
CA LEU A 29 7.30 3.52 -0.24
C LEU A 29 6.66 4.58 -1.16
N ARG A 30 5.55 5.20 -0.75
CA ARG A 30 5.02 5.26 0.64
C ARG A 30 3.50 5.20 0.76
N ALA A 31 2.74 5.17 -0.34
CA ALA A 31 1.32 5.52 -0.30
C ALA A 31 0.49 4.63 0.62
N THR A 32 0.62 3.30 0.53
CA THR A 32 -0.20 2.39 1.35
C THR A 32 0.26 2.39 2.81
N SER A 33 1.56 2.52 3.08
CA SER A 33 2.09 2.71 4.43
C SER A 33 1.53 3.97 5.09
N SER A 34 1.44 5.07 4.35
CA SER A 34 0.84 6.33 4.83
C SER A 34 -0.66 6.20 5.07
N MET A 35 -1.40 5.54 4.18
CA MET A 35 -2.85 5.29 4.35
C MET A 35 -3.16 4.45 5.59
N VAL A 36 -2.40 3.36 5.79
CA VAL A 36 -2.52 2.50 6.99
C VAL A 36 -2.22 3.31 8.25
N THR A 37 -1.13 4.09 8.24
CA THR A 37 -0.73 4.91 9.38
C THR A 37 -1.79 5.97 9.69
N ALA A 38 -2.32 6.66 8.69
CA ALA A 38 -3.36 7.67 8.85
C ALA A 38 -4.58 7.11 9.60
N LEU A 39 -5.10 5.96 9.16
CA LEU A 39 -6.23 5.29 9.81
C LEU A 39 -5.90 4.83 11.23
N ALA A 40 -4.69 4.32 11.45
CA ALA A 40 -4.23 3.93 12.78
C ALA A 40 -4.15 5.11 13.75
N GLN A 41 -3.85 6.31 13.25
CA GLN A 41 -3.82 7.55 14.04
C GLN A 41 -5.20 8.20 14.20
N GLY A 42 -6.26 7.54 13.73
CA GLY A 42 -7.65 7.95 13.95
C GLY A 42 -8.20 8.90 12.90
N VAL A 43 -7.60 8.97 11.70
CA VAL A 43 -8.30 9.49 10.51
C VAL A 43 -9.55 8.65 10.29
N THR A 44 -10.69 9.30 10.04
CA THR A 44 -11.99 8.61 9.93
C THR A 44 -12.11 7.79 8.65
N TYR A 45 -11.61 8.32 7.55
CA TYR A 45 -11.52 7.68 6.24
C TYR A 45 -10.64 8.52 5.30
N LEU A 46 -10.14 7.91 4.22
CA LEU A 46 -9.46 8.62 3.14
C LEU A 46 -10.28 8.59 1.84
N VAL A 47 -10.13 9.62 1.02
CA VAL A 47 -10.71 9.72 -0.33
C VAL A 47 -9.57 9.85 -1.33
N PRO A 48 -9.27 8.79 -2.12
CA PRO A 48 -8.24 8.87 -3.15
C PRO A 48 -8.74 9.66 -4.36
N HIS A 49 -7.91 10.57 -4.85
CA HIS A 49 -8.11 11.32 -6.09
C HIS A 49 -7.00 11.01 -7.11
N SER A 50 -7.36 11.00 -8.39
CA SER A 50 -6.41 10.86 -9.49
C SER A 50 -5.57 12.13 -9.68
N GLU A 51 -6.18 13.30 -9.50
CA GLU A 51 -5.57 14.59 -9.79
C GLU A 51 -5.42 15.48 -8.55
N LEU A 52 -4.46 16.41 -8.63
CA LEU A 52 -4.09 17.31 -7.54
C LEU A 52 -5.17 18.35 -7.23
N ASP A 53 -5.73 18.99 -8.26
CA ASP A 53 -6.69 20.07 -8.05
C ASP A 53 -7.99 19.58 -7.39
N PRO A 54 -8.61 18.45 -7.82
CA PRO A 54 -9.74 17.88 -7.09
C PRO A 54 -9.40 17.50 -5.64
N CYS A 55 -8.19 16.99 -5.36
CA CYS A 55 -7.76 16.67 -4.00
C CYS A 55 -7.70 17.94 -3.13
N ARG A 56 -7.05 19.00 -3.63
CA ARG A 56 -6.93 20.29 -2.94
C ARG A 56 -8.29 20.95 -2.67
N ALA A 57 -9.22 20.85 -3.62
CA ALA A 57 -10.55 21.44 -3.48
C ALA A 57 -11.32 20.92 -2.26
N MET A 58 -11.07 19.69 -1.82
CA MET A 58 -11.70 19.09 -0.64
C MET A 58 -11.39 19.82 0.67
N ALA A 59 -10.34 20.65 0.72
CA ALA A 59 -10.06 21.50 1.88
C ALA A 59 -11.25 22.43 2.21
N ALA A 60 -11.95 22.94 1.18
CA ALA A 60 -13.15 23.77 1.34
C ALA A 60 -14.32 23.01 1.98
N GLU A 61 -14.31 21.68 1.91
CA GLU A 61 -15.29 20.78 2.52
C GLU A 61 -14.85 20.27 3.90
N GLY A 62 -13.72 20.78 4.43
CA GLY A 62 -13.22 20.44 5.77
C GLY A 62 -12.29 19.22 5.85
N TYR A 63 -11.89 18.66 4.70
CA TYR A 63 -10.91 17.58 4.63
C TYR A 63 -9.50 18.10 4.92
N LEU A 64 -8.65 17.25 5.50
CA LEU A 64 -7.21 17.42 5.35
C LEU A 64 -6.81 16.97 3.95
N THR A 65 -5.85 17.66 3.34
CA THR A 65 -5.36 17.37 2.00
C THR A 65 -3.96 16.79 2.08
N ALA A 66 -3.76 15.64 1.44
CA ALA A 66 -2.47 14.95 1.37
C ALA A 66 -2.09 14.74 -0.09
N ALA A 67 -0.93 15.23 -0.51
CA ALA A 67 -0.49 15.06 -1.88
C ALA A 67 1.02 14.97 -2.03
N GLU A 68 1.44 14.13 -2.97
CA GLU A 68 2.84 13.99 -3.38
C GLU A 68 2.97 13.97 -4.91
N ARG A 69 4.04 14.61 -5.40
CA ARG A 69 4.51 14.53 -6.80
C ARG A 69 6.03 14.31 -6.80
N ASP A 70 6.48 13.31 -7.55
CA ASP A 70 7.89 12.87 -7.65
C ASP A 70 8.61 12.72 -6.29
N GLY A 71 7.90 12.26 -5.27
CA GLY A 71 8.40 11.99 -3.91
C GLY A 71 8.34 13.17 -2.95
N VAL A 72 7.91 14.35 -3.39
CA VAL A 72 7.85 15.58 -2.59
C VAL A 72 6.40 15.97 -2.31
N GLN A 73 6.14 16.54 -1.13
CA GLN A 73 4.83 17.11 -0.81
C GLN A 73 4.47 18.19 -1.83
N ALA A 74 3.26 18.13 -2.38
CA ALA A 74 2.79 19.15 -3.32
C ALA A 74 2.54 20.49 -2.61
N ASP A 75 2.63 21.62 -3.31
CA ASP A 75 2.36 22.91 -2.68
C ASP A 75 0.90 23.03 -2.20
N GLY A 76 0.63 23.84 -1.18
CA GLY A 76 -0.75 24.16 -0.77
C GLY A 76 -1.61 22.98 -0.34
N VAL A 77 -1.00 21.89 0.16
CA VAL A 77 -1.67 20.81 0.88
C VAL A 77 -1.18 20.73 2.32
N ASP A 78 -1.98 20.13 3.19
CA ASP A 78 -1.67 19.99 4.62
C ASP A 78 -0.55 18.97 4.87
N LEU A 79 -0.53 17.88 4.11
CA LEU A 79 0.32 16.71 4.34
C LEU A 79 0.97 16.19 3.06
N GLY A 80 2.17 15.63 3.19
CA GLY A 80 2.84 14.87 2.14
C GLY A 80 2.39 13.40 2.09
N ASN A 81 3.25 12.55 1.53
CA ASN A 81 3.07 11.10 1.51
C ASN A 81 4.01 10.36 2.47
N SER A 82 4.53 11.04 3.50
CA SER A 82 5.28 10.40 4.59
C SER A 82 4.31 9.94 5.69
N PRO A 83 4.47 8.71 6.23
CA PRO A 83 3.72 8.28 7.42
C PRO A 83 3.93 9.20 8.63
N PHE A 84 5.08 9.86 8.74
CA PHE A 84 5.40 10.71 9.88
C PHE A 84 4.54 11.98 9.95
N GLY A 85 4.01 12.45 8.82
CA GLY A 85 3.05 13.57 8.83
C GLY A 85 1.74 13.24 9.58
N TYR A 86 1.45 11.96 9.80
CA TYR A 86 0.32 11.51 10.63
C TYR A 86 0.73 11.20 12.08
N LEU A 87 2.03 11.07 12.37
CA LEU A 87 2.57 10.60 13.65
C LEU A 87 3.12 11.72 14.53
N ASP A 88 3.69 12.77 13.94
CA ASP A 88 4.44 13.80 14.67
C ASP A 88 3.56 14.76 15.48
N GLY A 89 2.25 14.79 15.19
CA GLY A 89 1.28 15.63 15.88
C GLY A 89 1.31 17.11 15.47
N VAL A 90 2.09 17.48 14.44
CA VAL A 90 2.13 18.85 13.91
C VAL A 90 0.79 19.23 13.29
N VAL A 91 0.20 18.31 12.52
CA VAL A 91 -1.16 18.45 11.96
C VAL A 91 -2.12 17.56 12.77
N PRO A 92 -3.19 18.11 13.37
CA PRO A 92 -4.19 17.29 14.08
C PRO A 92 -5.02 16.44 13.11
N VAL A 93 -4.72 15.13 13.04
CA VAL A 93 -5.36 14.19 12.11
C VAL A 93 -6.55 13.42 12.68
N ARG A 94 -6.61 13.24 14.00
CA ARG A 94 -7.63 12.41 14.66
C ARG A 94 -9.04 12.98 14.45
N GLY A 95 -9.98 12.13 14.04
CA GLY A 95 -11.37 12.50 13.78
C GLY A 95 -11.57 13.28 12.48
N ARG A 96 -10.54 13.45 11.65
CA ARG A 96 -10.60 14.13 10.36
C ARG A 96 -10.67 13.13 9.22
N ALA A 97 -11.32 13.51 8.13
CA ALA A 97 -11.21 12.82 6.85
C ALA A 97 -10.06 13.41 6.03
N VAL A 98 -9.41 12.59 5.20
CA VAL A 98 -8.27 13.00 4.38
C VAL A 98 -8.59 12.79 2.89
N ALA A 99 -8.46 13.83 2.08
CA ALA A 99 -8.37 13.70 0.62
C ALA A 99 -6.90 13.43 0.27
N ILE A 100 -6.63 12.39 -0.52
CA ILE A 100 -5.26 11.99 -0.84
C ILE A 100 -5.05 11.78 -2.35
N THR A 101 -3.91 12.24 -2.87
CA THR A 101 -3.48 11.91 -4.24
C THR A 101 -1.99 11.57 -4.26
N THR A 102 -1.65 10.46 -4.90
CA THR A 102 -0.26 10.02 -5.09
C THR A 102 -0.06 9.60 -6.54
N THR A 103 1.19 9.48 -6.96
CA THR A 103 1.49 9.15 -8.37
C THR A 103 1.10 7.70 -8.72
N ASN A 104 1.32 6.74 -7.82
CA ASN A 104 1.16 5.30 -8.12
C ASN A 104 0.01 4.66 -7.32
N GLY A 105 0.00 4.81 -5.99
CA GLY A 105 -0.97 4.14 -5.11
C GLY A 105 -2.45 4.38 -5.44
N THR A 106 -2.87 5.62 -5.71
CA THR A 106 -4.28 5.89 -6.06
C THR A 106 -4.67 5.27 -7.41
N ARG A 107 -3.75 5.27 -8.39
CA ARG A 107 -3.95 4.58 -9.68
C ARG A 107 -4.15 3.08 -9.48
N ALA A 108 -3.30 2.42 -8.69
CA ALA A 108 -3.42 0.99 -8.43
C ALA A 108 -4.74 0.62 -7.74
N LEU A 109 -5.23 1.46 -6.82
CA LEU A 109 -6.56 1.30 -6.20
C LEU A 109 -7.68 1.35 -7.23
N HIS A 110 -7.70 2.35 -8.11
CA HIS A 110 -8.73 2.51 -9.11
C HIS A 110 -8.73 1.36 -10.14
N LEU A 111 -7.55 0.92 -10.58
CA LEU A 111 -7.43 -0.21 -11.51
C LEU A 111 -7.90 -1.53 -10.88
N SER A 112 -7.87 -1.63 -9.55
CA SER A 112 -8.29 -2.83 -8.82
C SER A 112 -9.79 -2.88 -8.50
N ALA A 113 -10.57 -1.86 -8.89
CA ALA A 113 -11.98 -1.70 -8.48
C ALA A 113 -12.93 -2.82 -8.92
N ALA A 114 -12.53 -3.68 -9.86
CA ALA A 114 -13.30 -4.85 -10.29
C ALA A 114 -13.22 -6.04 -9.31
N ALA A 115 -12.32 -5.99 -8.32
CA ALA A 115 -12.19 -7.02 -7.30
C ALA A 115 -13.40 -7.03 -6.34
N GLU A 116 -13.67 -8.19 -5.73
CA GLU A 116 -14.68 -8.32 -4.66
C GLU A 116 -14.32 -7.41 -3.48
N HIS A 117 -13.05 -7.43 -3.10
CA HIS A 117 -12.48 -6.60 -2.05
C HIS A 117 -11.19 -5.99 -2.55
N VAL A 118 -11.04 -4.68 -2.37
CA VAL A 118 -9.80 -3.96 -2.60
C VAL A 118 -9.23 -3.59 -1.24
N VAL A 119 -8.19 -4.27 -0.82
CA VAL A 119 -7.51 -4.12 0.47
C VAL A 119 -6.25 -3.28 0.29
N VAL A 120 -5.95 -2.40 1.24
CA VAL A 120 -4.69 -1.68 1.29
C VAL A 120 -3.70 -2.44 2.17
N GLY A 121 -2.61 -2.91 1.55
CA GLY A 121 -1.54 -3.64 2.25
C GLY A 121 -0.29 -2.78 2.46
N ALA A 122 0.31 -2.91 3.64
CA ALA A 122 1.65 -2.44 3.97
C ALA A 122 2.31 -3.44 4.93
N PHE A 123 3.64 -3.47 5.03
CA PHE A 123 4.29 -4.31 6.05
C PHE A 123 3.75 -4.00 7.45
N LEU A 124 3.40 -2.73 7.69
CA LEU A 124 2.80 -2.23 8.93
C LEU A 124 1.55 -3.01 9.39
N ASN A 125 0.77 -3.59 8.46
CA ASN A 125 -0.45 -4.35 8.78
C ASN A 125 -0.49 -5.74 8.12
N LEU A 126 0.69 -6.30 7.81
CA LEU A 126 0.83 -7.55 7.05
C LEU A 126 0.04 -8.73 7.65
N GLY A 127 0.06 -8.88 8.98
CA GLY A 127 -0.62 -9.93 9.71
C GLY A 127 -2.13 -9.79 9.71
N ALA A 128 -2.63 -8.57 9.96
CA ALA A 128 -4.05 -8.27 9.88
C ALA A 128 -4.61 -8.53 8.47
N VAL A 129 -3.85 -8.14 7.43
CA VAL A 129 -4.21 -8.44 6.04
C VAL A 129 -4.22 -9.95 5.79
N ALA A 130 -3.19 -10.68 6.21
CA ALA A 130 -3.15 -12.14 6.03
C ALA A 130 -4.35 -12.83 6.70
N GLU A 131 -4.73 -12.42 7.91
CA GLU A 131 -5.86 -12.99 8.63
C GLU A 131 -7.19 -12.66 7.96
N PHE A 132 -7.39 -11.41 7.53
CA PHE A 132 -8.55 -11.03 6.74
C PHE A 132 -8.69 -11.90 5.48
N LEU A 133 -7.61 -12.14 4.75
CA LEU A 133 -7.63 -12.96 3.53
C LEU A 133 -7.99 -14.42 3.81
N ARG A 134 -7.50 -15.00 4.91
CA ARG A 134 -7.91 -16.35 5.34
C ARG A 134 -9.41 -16.43 5.59
N GLN A 135 -10.01 -15.39 6.15
CA GLN A 135 -11.46 -15.35 6.39
C GLN A 135 -12.27 -15.23 5.08
N GLN A 136 -11.73 -14.55 4.07
CA GLN A 136 -12.41 -14.39 2.79
C GLN A 136 -12.45 -15.68 1.95
N GLN A 137 -11.48 -16.58 2.09
CA GLN A 137 -11.40 -17.84 1.33
C GLN A 137 -11.52 -17.64 -0.20
N ARG A 138 -10.91 -16.59 -0.73
CA ARG A 138 -10.94 -16.20 -2.15
C ARG A 138 -9.53 -16.09 -2.71
N ASP A 139 -9.40 -16.25 -4.02
CA ASP A 139 -8.13 -16.00 -4.71
C ASP A 139 -7.67 -14.57 -4.45
N VAL A 140 -6.37 -14.39 -4.32
CA VAL A 140 -5.73 -13.12 -3.98
C VAL A 140 -4.81 -12.71 -5.11
N VAL A 141 -4.89 -11.43 -5.49
CA VAL A 141 -3.89 -10.79 -6.34
C VAL A 141 -3.27 -9.65 -5.56
N VAL A 142 -1.98 -9.74 -5.27
CA VAL A 142 -1.22 -8.60 -4.75
C VAL A 142 -0.92 -7.68 -5.92
N VAL A 143 -1.40 -6.45 -5.88
CA VAL A 143 -1.24 -5.46 -6.94
C VAL A 143 -0.17 -4.47 -6.52
N CYS A 144 1.06 -4.70 -6.98
CA CYS A 144 2.17 -3.77 -6.78
C CYS A 144 1.90 -2.51 -7.60
N ALA A 145 1.88 -1.35 -6.95
CA ALA A 145 1.72 -0.07 -7.62
C ALA A 145 2.95 0.28 -8.46
N GLY A 146 4.12 -0.23 -8.05
CA GLY A 146 5.37 -0.01 -8.77
C GLY A 146 5.77 1.47 -8.80
N TRP A 147 6.70 1.79 -9.69
CA TRP A 147 7.13 3.17 -9.91
C TRP A 147 7.12 3.51 -11.40
N LYS A 148 6.26 4.46 -11.80
CA LYS A 148 6.09 4.86 -13.22
C LYS A 148 5.84 3.63 -14.12
N GLY A 149 5.01 2.70 -13.65
CA GLY A 149 4.66 1.46 -14.34
C GLY A 149 5.73 0.36 -14.30
N MET A 150 6.85 0.59 -13.60
CA MET A 150 7.94 -0.39 -13.49
C MET A 150 7.89 -1.13 -12.16
N PHE A 151 8.39 -2.37 -12.18
CA PHE A 151 8.64 -3.18 -11.00
C PHE A 151 9.43 -2.43 -9.91
N CYS A 152 9.04 -2.61 -8.66
CA CYS A 152 9.80 -2.16 -7.50
C CYS A 152 10.01 -3.31 -6.50
N LEU A 153 11.09 -3.21 -5.71
CA LEU A 153 11.50 -4.32 -4.85
C LEU A 153 10.63 -4.38 -3.59
N GLU A 154 10.33 -3.24 -3.00
CA GLU A 154 9.58 -3.10 -1.75
C GLU A 154 8.17 -3.71 -1.84
N ASP A 155 7.40 -3.42 -2.89
CA ASP A 155 6.06 -3.97 -3.10
C ASP A 155 6.12 -5.48 -3.34
N THR A 156 7.13 -5.93 -4.10
CA THR A 156 7.36 -7.35 -4.38
C THR A 156 7.74 -8.12 -3.12
N LEU A 157 8.60 -7.55 -2.28
CA LEU A 157 8.96 -8.14 -0.99
C LEU A 157 7.74 -8.27 -0.09
N PHE A 158 6.84 -7.28 -0.09
CA PHE A 158 5.57 -7.41 0.63
C PHE A 158 4.74 -8.56 0.07
N GLY A 159 4.62 -8.67 -1.26
CA GLY A 159 3.89 -9.78 -1.90
C GLY A 159 4.42 -11.15 -1.49
N GLY A 160 5.75 -11.32 -1.50
CA GLY A 160 6.41 -12.54 -1.01
C GLY A 160 6.19 -12.79 0.48
N ALA A 161 6.26 -11.76 1.31
CA ALA A 161 5.99 -11.87 2.75
C ALA A 161 4.55 -12.29 3.04
N LEU A 162 3.59 -11.75 2.29
CA LEU A 162 2.18 -12.11 2.40
C LEU A 162 1.93 -13.54 1.92
N ALA A 163 2.48 -13.93 0.77
CA ALA A 163 2.41 -15.29 0.27
C ALA A 163 2.97 -16.30 1.29
N ALA A 164 4.13 -16.00 1.89
CA ALA A 164 4.72 -16.86 2.92
C ALA A 164 3.81 -17.06 4.15
N ARG A 165 3.07 -16.02 4.56
CA ARG A 165 2.09 -16.12 5.66
C ARG A 165 0.82 -16.86 5.28
N LEU A 166 0.44 -16.85 3.99
CA LEU A 166 -0.76 -17.51 3.48
C LEU A 166 -0.52 -18.96 3.05
N ALA A 167 0.73 -19.37 2.83
CA ALA A 167 1.08 -20.73 2.42
C ALA A 167 0.37 -21.84 3.23
N PRO A 168 0.13 -21.70 4.55
CA PRO A 168 -0.83 -22.54 5.27
C PRO A 168 -2.27 -22.22 4.85
N GLY A 169 -2.73 -22.81 3.74
CA GLY A 169 -4.13 -22.72 3.28
C GLY A 169 -4.35 -22.04 1.94
N PHE A 170 -3.29 -21.58 1.27
CA PHE A 170 -3.34 -21.01 -0.07
C PHE A 170 -2.35 -21.70 -1.01
N ASP A 171 -2.66 -21.73 -2.31
CA ASP A 171 -1.70 -22.12 -3.32
C ASP A 171 -0.77 -20.95 -3.64
N THR A 172 0.51 -21.11 -3.28
CA THR A 172 1.59 -20.15 -3.53
C THR A 172 2.63 -20.69 -4.52
N THR A 173 2.31 -21.77 -5.22
CA THR A 173 3.28 -22.54 -6.04
C THR A 173 2.96 -22.51 -7.53
N SER A 174 1.72 -22.20 -7.90
CA SER A 174 1.25 -22.23 -9.29
C SER A 174 1.50 -20.95 -10.10
N SER A 175 2.13 -19.93 -9.50
CA SER A 175 2.53 -18.69 -10.18
C SER A 175 4.03 -18.46 -10.05
N ASP A 176 4.71 -18.30 -11.19
CA ASP A 176 6.13 -17.93 -11.24
C ASP A 176 6.38 -16.57 -10.57
N ALA A 177 5.42 -15.64 -10.66
CA ALA A 177 5.52 -14.35 -9.99
C ALA A 177 5.49 -14.52 -8.47
N THR A 178 4.64 -15.40 -7.96
CA THR A 178 4.59 -15.75 -6.53
C THR A 178 5.86 -16.45 -6.07
N LEU A 179 6.38 -17.41 -6.83
CA LEU A 179 7.64 -18.09 -6.53
C LEU A 179 8.81 -17.10 -6.49
N ALA A 180 8.94 -16.24 -7.50
CA ALA A 180 9.99 -15.23 -7.55
C ALA A 180 9.92 -14.24 -6.37
N ALA A 181 8.72 -13.83 -5.97
CA ALA A 181 8.56 -12.95 -4.81
C ALA A 181 8.88 -13.66 -3.48
N LEU A 182 8.53 -14.94 -3.35
CA LEU A 182 8.89 -15.77 -2.18
C LEU A 182 10.42 -15.89 -2.06
N ASP A 183 11.13 -16.13 -3.16
CA ASP A 183 12.59 -16.20 -3.18
C ASP A 183 13.22 -14.86 -2.78
N LEU A 184 12.70 -13.75 -3.33
CA LEU A 184 13.12 -12.40 -2.95
C LEU A 184 12.87 -12.13 -1.46
N TRP A 185 11.71 -12.53 -0.95
CA TRP A 185 11.37 -12.42 0.45
C TRP A 185 12.34 -13.23 1.32
N GLN A 186 12.60 -14.49 0.98
CA GLN A 186 13.56 -15.33 1.71
C GLN A 186 14.95 -14.71 1.76
N ALA A 187 15.40 -14.07 0.68
CA ALA A 187 16.68 -13.38 0.63
C ALA A 187 16.71 -12.09 1.47
N ALA A 188 15.57 -11.45 1.71
CA ALA A 188 15.46 -10.15 2.39
C ALA A 188 14.98 -10.24 3.85
N SER A 189 14.29 -11.31 4.24
CA SER A 189 13.48 -11.36 5.47
C SER A 189 14.28 -11.17 6.75
N SER A 190 15.57 -11.49 6.77
CA SER A 190 16.46 -11.28 7.92
C SER A 190 16.79 -9.81 8.17
N ASN A 191 16.78 -8.97 7.13
CA ASN A 191 17.02 -7.54 7.20
C ASN A 191 16.42 -6.82 5.98
N VAL A 192 15.10 -6.57 6.01
CA VAL A 192 14.36 -5.97 4.88
C VAL A 192 14.88 -4.57 4.56
N ALA A 193 15.09 -3.74 5.59
CA ALA A 193 15.61 -2.38 5.42
C ALA A 193 17.00 -2.39 4.75
N GLY A 194 17.92 -3.21 5.25
CA GLY A 194 19.25 -3.36 4.67
C GLY A 194 19.22 -3.92 3.25
N TYR A 195 18.33 -4.88 2.96
CA TYR A 195 18.16 -5.41 1.62
C TYR A 195 17.70 -4.34 0.63
N LEU A 196 16.78 -3.45 1.05
CA LEU A 196 16.23 -2.40 0.19
C LEU A 196 17.19 -1.23 -0.06
N LEU A 197 18.27 -1.06 0.71
CA LEU A 197 19.31 -0.06 0.43
C LEU A 197 19.95 -0.23 -0.96
N LYS A 198 19.92 -1.44 -1.54
CA LYS A 198 20.39 -1.69 -2.91
C LYS A 198 19.38 -1.31 -3.99
N SER A 199 18.12 -1.07 -3.63
CA SER A 199 17.04 -0.81 -4.58
C SER A 199 17.21 0.54 -5.28
N ALA A 200 16.82 0.59 -6.56
CA ALA A 200 16.90 1.82 -7.33
C ALA A 200 15.98 2.93 -6.79
N HIS A 201 14.84 2.57 -6.18
CA HIS A 201 13.89 3.52 -5.60
C HIS A 201 14.42 4.15 -4.32
N VAL A 202 14.92 3.33 -3.38
CA VAL A 202 15.56 3.84 -2.14
C VAL A 202 16.76 4.72 -2.46
N ARG A 203 17.61 4.35 -3.43
CA ARG A 203 18.74 5.20 -3.85
C ARG A 203 18.31 6.57 -4.40
N ARG A 204 17.14 6.66 -5.02
CA ARG A 204 16.58 7.94 -5.52
C ARG A 204 15.96 8.76 -4.39
N LEU A 205 15.38 8.09 -3.40
CA LEU A 205 14.86 8.68 -2.18
C LEU A 205 15.98 9.10 -1.18
N ASN A 206 17.27 9.15 -1.54
CA ASN A 206 18.40 9.34 -0.59
C ASN A 206 18.50 10.76 0.05
N HIS A 207 17.49 11.18 0.79
CA HIS A 207 17.49 12.27 1.77
C HIS A 207 17.19 11.69 3.17
N LEU A 208 17.65 12.36 4.23
CA LEU A 208 17.56 11.88 5.62
C LEU A 208 16.14 11.47 6.04
N GLU A 209 15.13 12.21 5.61
CA GLU A 209 13.71 11.93 5.93
C GLU A 209 13.21 10.65 5.28
N ALA A 210 13.63 10.37 4.06
CA ALA A 210 13.22 9.17 3.34
C ALA A 210 13.89 7.88 3.88
N HIS A 211 15.06 7.99 4.51
CA HIS A 211 15.63 6.85 5.24
C HIS A 211 14.75 6.46 6.43
N LYS A 212 14.28 7.45 7.20
CA LYS A 212 13.36 7.22 8.34
C LYS A 212 12.04 6.64 7.86
N ASP A 213 11.49 7.16 6.77
CA ASP A 213 10.28 6.63 6.15
C ASP A 213 10.46 5.17 5.73
N MET A 214 11.55 4.85 5.03
CA MET A 214 11.85 3.49 4.59
C MET A 214 11.92 2.53 5.79
N GLU A 215 12.71 2.87 6.81
CA GLU A 215 12.83 2.05 8.02
C GLU A 215 11.50 1.84 8.73
N PHE A 216 10.63 2.86 8.76
CA PHE A 216 9.32 2.74 9.35
C PHE A 216 8.39 1.86 8.50
N CYS A 217 8.30 2.11 7.19
CA CYS A 217 7.38 1.44 6.28
C CYS A 217 7.61 -0.07 6.16
N VAL A 218 8.81 -0.56 6.47
CA VAL A 218 9.15 -1.99 6.42
C VAL A 218 9.03 -2.71 7.78
N ARG A 219 8.63 -2.00 8.83
CA ARG A 219 8.27 -2.64 10.11
C ARG A 219 7.04 -3.50 9.90
N GLN A 220 7.08 -4.70 10.47
CA GLN A 220 5.98 -5.65 10.36
C GLN A 220 5.01 -5.49 11.52
N ASP A 221 3.71 -5.56 11.22
CA ASP A 221 2.63 -5.73 12.20
C ASP A 221 2.62 -4.66 13.30
N VAL A 222 2.90 -3.41 12.92
CA VAL A 222 2.78 -2.24 13.80
C VAL A 222 1.31 -1.96 14.12
N TYR A 223 0.41 -2.25 13.18
CA TYR A 223 -1.02 -1.97 13.28
C TYR A 223 -1.86 -3.20 12.96
N ASP A 224 -2.88 -3.44 13.78
CA ASP A 224 -3.86 -4.53 13.62
C ASP A 224 -5.16 -4.00 13.01
N LEU A 225 -5.05 -3.45 11.80
CA LEU A 225 -6.19 -2.93 11.03
C LEU A 225 -6.07 -3.25 9.54
N VAL A 226 -7.20 -3.37 8.87
CA VAL A 226 -7.26 -3.70 7.44
C VAL A 226 -8.05 -2.63 6.71
N PRO A 227 -7.40 -1.69 6.00
CA PRO A 227 -8.12 -0.73 5.20
C PRO A 227 -8.67 -1.37 3.93
N VAL A 228 -9.91 -1.03 3.60
CA VAL A 228 -10.59 -1.46 2.38
C VAL A 228 -11.08 -0.26 1.59
N PHE A 229 -10.90 -0.30 0.28
CA PHE A 229 -11.44 0.68 -0.65
C PHE A 229 -12.85 0.26 -1.07
N ARG A 230 -13.86 1.05 -0.67
CA ARG A 230 -15.27 0.80 -0.92
C ARG A 230 -16.00 2.13 -1.12
N ASN A 231 -16.83 2.21 -2.17
CA ASN A 231 -17.64 3.41 -2.47
C ASN A 231 -16.81 4.71 -2.54
N GLY A 232 -15.64 4.66 -3.16
CA GLY A 232 -14.75 5.82 -3.31
C GLY A 232 -14.01 6.23 -2.04
N LYS A 233 -14.08 5.45 -0.95
CA LYS A 233 -13.42 5.73 0.33
C LYS A 233 -12.54 4.56 0.77
N ILE A 234 -11.45 4.88 1.43
CA ILE A 234 -10.62 3.91 2.17
C ILE A 234 -11.03 3.99 3.64
N ILE A 235 -11.58 2.90 4.16
CA ILE A 235 -12.09 2.78 5.53
C ILE A 235 -11.48 1.53 6.20
N VAL A 236 -11.43 1.50 7.52
CA VAL A 236 -11.06 0.26 8.24
C VAL A 236 -12.20 -0.76 8.08
N ALA A 237 -11.86 -1.99 7.69
CA ALA A 237 -12.80 -3.09 7.63
C ALA A 237 -13.39 -3.37 9.02
N GLN A 238 -14.69 -3.64 9.07
CA GLN A 238 -15.39 -4.06 10.28
C GLN A 238 -15.31 -5.56 10.47
#